data_AF-A0A563F2D7-F1
#
_entry.id   AF-A0A563F2D7-F1
#
_cell.length_a   1.000
_cell.length_b   1.000
_cell.length_c   1.000
_cell.angle_alpha   90.00
_cell.angle_beta   90.00
_cell.angle_gamma   90.00
#
_symmetry.space_group_name_H-M   'P 1'
#
loop_
_entity.id
_entity.type
_entity.pdbx_description
1 polymer ?
#
loop_
_entity_poly.entity_id
_entity_poly.type
_entity_poly.pdbx_seq_one_letter_code
_entity_poly.pdbx_strand_id
1 'polypeptide(L)'
;MLRKKLLAVAVGGLAALTVATASPARAADATGDVYVSLSDGTKFVQNSWKWHDWFGLDNEVVQTGDFNGDGKDDVVTFTRGDAGKTYVALSGGGGFGQSAVWHNHFAVGAETPLVGDFNGDGKDDVVTFTRGTAGDVYVSLSDGGKFVQDGWKWHDWFAIGGEVPLVGDFNGDGKDDIATATRGNTGDVYVALSTGSGFVGTSQKWHDWFGIGGEILDIGDFNGDGKDDIVTFTRGDDADVYVALSDGSKFIGTTQKWHDWFAMGAEVPEVGDFNGDGKADIATFTRGGAADVFVALSDGARFTGTSVKWHDFFAANNETPRIGDFNGDRKADVSTFLLGGSTSLRTHIGNIARGEVGVGKPQCEKYGPCVKYDWCAMFATWTWEAAGIKGVPRGQWVATSLGTWGQQRGLFKPRSSGVGNPAVGDWAVYGAPGSGTGGHVSVVVAVNGNGTITTVDGNSTGERVTLRTINPATARAGSRNVLISGYVSPPGA
;
A
#
# COMPACT_ATOMS: atom_id res chain seq x y z
N MET A 1 -2.09 25.11 -57.36
CA MET A 1 -3.30 25.84 -57.84
C MET A 1 -4.39 25.64 -56.81
N LEU A 2 -4.62 26.61 -55.90
CA LEU A 2 -5.76 27.58 -55.92
C LEU A 2 -7.14 26.88 -56.05
N ARG A 3 -8.11 27.07 -55.15
CA ARG A 3 -8.60 28.37 -54.64
C ARG A 3 -9.24 28.32 -53.23
N LYS A 4 -8.99 29.43 -52.51
CA LYS A 4 -9.69 29.98 -51.35
C LYS A 4 -11.09 30.54 -51.69
N LYS A 5 -11.91 30.66 -50.63
CA LYS A 5 -12.87 31.73 -50.23
C LYS A 5 -14.26 31.15 -49.95
N LEU A 6 -15.06 31.58 -48.97
CA LEU A 6 -14.94 32.41 -47.76
C LEU A 6 -16.37 32.38 -47.19
N LEU A 7 -16.59 32.23 -45.88
CA LEU A 7 -17.69 32.94 -45.22
C LEU A 7 -17.43 32.99 -43.71
N ALA A 8 -17.13 34.19 -43.22
CA ALA A 8 -17.23 34.55 -41.83
C ALA A 8 -18.64 35.09 -41.57
N VAL A 9 -19.32 34.58 -40.55
CA VAL A 9 -20.53 35.20 -39.98
C VAL A 9 -20.41 35.20 -38.46
N ALA A 10 -20.48 36.43 -37.95
CA ALA A 10 -20.90 36.93 -36.65
C ALA A 10 -20.63 36.12 -35.37
N VAL A 11 -19.80 36.75 -34.54
CA VAL A 11 -19.62 36.57 -33.10
C VAL A 11 -20.97 36.69 -32.37
N GLY A 12 -21.43 35.57 -31.80
CA GLY A 12 -22.50 35.52 -30.80
C GLY A 12 -21.98 34.70 -29.63
N GLY A 13 -21.96 35.30 -28.43
CA GLY A 13 -21.27 34.77 -27.26
C GLY A 13 -21.65 33.33 -26.92
N LEU A 14 -20.73 32.40 -27.15
CA LEU A 14 -20.65 31.22 -26.33
C LEU A 14 -19.86 31.61 -25.09
N ALA A 15 -20.53 31.57 -23.93
CA ALA A 15 -19.83 31.38 -22.67
C ALA A 15 -18.81 30.26 -22.92
N ALA A 16 -17.54 30.57 -22.74
CA ALA A 16 -16.51 29.56 -22.67
C ALA A 16 -16.95 28.63 -21.55
N LEU A 17 -17.55 27.49 -21.91
CA LEU A 17 -17.59 26.34 -21.05
C LEU A 17 -16.12 26.00 -20.91
N THR A 18 -15.49 26.53 -19.86
CA THR A 18 -14.25 25.99 -19.37
C THR A 18 -14.55 24.52 -19.16
N VAL A 19 -14.14 23.69 -20.12
CA VAL A 19 -13.90 22.28 -19.86
C VAL A 19 -12.97 22.34 -18.68
N ALA A 20 -13.50 22.00 -17.50
CA ALA A 20 -12.66 21.73 -16.37
C ALA A 20 -11.78 20.58 -16.85
N THR A 21 -10.56 20.91 -17.29
CA THR A 21 -9.48 19.93 -17.33
C THR A 21 -9.52 19.31 -15.96
N ALA A 22 -9.75 17.99 -15.90
CA ALA A 22 -9.71 17.24 -14.66
C ALA A 22 -8.51 17.78 -13.86
N SER A 23 -8.74 18.16 -12.61
CA SER A 23 -7.62 18.53 -11.76
C SER A 23 -6.63 17.36 -11.82
N PRO A 24 -5.34 17.60 -12.07
CA PRO A 24 -4.37 16.52 -12.12
C PRO A 24 -4.50 15.78 -10.80
N ALA A 25 -4.79 14.47 -10.77
CA ALA A 25 -4.45 13.79 -9.53
C ALA A 25 -2.94 13.73 -9.51
N ARG A 26 -2.45 14.64 -8.68
CA ARG A 26 -1.25 14.53 -7.90
C ARG A 26 -0.25 13.55 -8.49
N ALA A 27 0.52 14.06 -9.44
CA ALA A 27 1.93 13.76 -9.45
C ALA A 27 2.44 13.99 -8.01
N ALA A 28 2.71 12.90 -7.29
CA ALA A 28 3.09 12.83 -5.88
C ALA A 28 1.96 13.08 -4.88
N ASP A 29 1.16 12.05 -4.60
CA ASP A 29 0.54 11.95 -3.29
C ASP A 29 1.62 11.71 -2.23
N ALA A 30 1.58 12.47 -1.14
CA ALA A 30 2.56 12.37 -0.04
C ALA A 30 1.90 11.89 1.27
N THR A 31 0.69 11.32 1.16
CA THR A 31 -0.07 10.80 2.30
C THR A 31 -0.27 9.29 2.22
N GLY A 32 0.17 8.62 1.15
CA GLY A 32 -0.03 7.18 1.00
C GLY A 32 -1.50 6.82 0.87
N ASP A 33 -2.25 7.69 0.19
CA ASP A 33 -3.64 7.43 -0.19
C ASP A 33 -3.68 6.41 -1.33
N VAL A 34 -4.75 5.63 -1.39
CA VAL A 34 -5.00 4.67 -2.48
C VAL A 34 -5.91 5.33 -3.49
N TYR A 35 -5.46 5.37 -4.73
CA TYR A 35 -6.26 5.88 -5.84
C TYR A 35 -6.67 4.75 -6.79
N VAL A 36 -7.91 4.78 -7.27
CA VAL A 36 -8.49 3.80 -8.19
C VAL A 36 -9.05 4.51 -9.43
N SER A 37 -8.84 3.91 -10.60
CA SER A 37 -9.43 4.29 -11.88
C SER A 37 -10.08 3.06 -12.50
N LEU A 38 -11.39 3.14 -12.75
CA LEU A 38 -12.19 2.00 -13.17
C LEU A 38 -12.08 1.77 -14.67
N SER A 39 -12.07 0.53 -15.15
CA SER A 39 -12.09 0.26 -16.59
C SER A 39 -13.52 0.33 -17.15
N ASP A 40 -13.70 1.06 -18.25
CA ASP A 40 -14.94 0.98 -19.04
C ASP A 40 -14.88 -0.08 -20.17
N GLY A 41 -13.77 -0.82 -20.23
CA GLY A 41 -13.44 -1.79 -21.27
C GLY A 41 -12.73 -1.19 -22.49
N THR A 42 -12.54 0.13 -22.52
CA THR A 42 -11.81 0.83 -23.58
C THR A 42 -10.78 1.83 -23.08
N LYS A 43 -10.88 2.23 -21.81
CA LYS A 43 -9.97 3.13 -21.08
C LYS A 43 -10.27 3.04 -19.59
N PHE A 44 -9.38 3.62 -18.78
CA PHE A 44 -9.66 3.85 -17.37
C PHE A 44 -10.40 5.19 -17.19
N VAL A 45 -11.57 5.15 -16.56
CA VAL A 45 -12.47 6.28 -16.35
C VAL A 45 -12.33 6.88 -14.95
N GLN A 46 -12.19 8.20 -14.94
CA GLN A 46 -11.90 9.00 -13.76
C GLN A 46 -13.17 9.43 -13.03
N ASN A 47 -13.57 8.69 -11.99
CA ASN A 47 -14.54 9.18 -11.00
C ASN A 47 -14.00 8.98 -9.59
N SER A 48 -13.74 10.10 -8.88
CA SER A 48 -13.38 10.14 -7.44
C SER A 48 -12.20 9.23 -7.06
N TRP A 49 -10.98 9.68 -7.42
CA TRP A 49 -9.83 8.80 -7.53
C TRP A 49 -9.43 8.22 -6.18
N LYS A 50 -9.59 8.95 -5.08
CA LYS A 50 -9.16 8.45 -3.76
C LYS A 50 -10.20 7.54 -3.13
N TRP A 51 -9.82 6.28 -2.93
CA TRP A 51 -10.66 5.25 -2.34
C TRP A 51 -10.30 4.92 -0.90
N HIS A 52 -9.06 5.16 -0.48
CA HIS A 52 -8.64 4.97 0.91
C HIS A 52 -7.55 5.99 1.31
N ASP A 53 -7.50 6.34 2.59
CA ASP A 53 -6.44 7.17 3.16
C ASP A 53 -5.42 6.26 3.86
N TRP A 54 -4.11 6.45 3.65
CA TRP A 54 -3.05 5.79 4.44
C TRP A 54 -3.04 4.24 4.38
N PHE A 55 -2.77 3.65 3.23
CA PHE A 55 -2.69 2.19 3.08
C PHE A 55 -1.51 1.78 2.20
N GLY A 56 -0.75 0.76 2.61
CA GLY A 56 0.44 0.35 1.88
C GLY A 56 1.58 1.35 2.05
N LEU A 57 1.96 1.64 3.29
CA LEU A 57 2.92 2.66 3.65
C LEU A 57 4.36 2.11 3.74
N ASP A 58 5.33 3.01 3.61
CA ASP A 58 6.76 2.72 3.81
C ASP A 58 7.25 1.52 2.96
N ASN A 59 7.65 0.42 3.59
CA ASN A 59 8.15 -0.80 2.94
C ASN A 59 7.13 -1.94 2.95
N GLU A 60 5.87 -1.65 3.27
CA GLU A 60 4.77 -2.59 3.20
C GLU A 60 4.65 -3.22 1.80
N VAL A 61 4.14 -4.44 1.74
CA VAL A 61 3.73 -5.04 0.47
C VAL A 61 2.22 -4.94 0.37
N VAL A 62 1.74 -4.50 -0.78
CA VAL A 62 0.32 -4.41 -1.10
C VAL A 62 -0.04 -5.45 -2.14
N GLN A 63 -1.21 -6.05 -1.97
CA GLN A 63 -1.86 -6.95 -2.93
C GLN A 63 -3.35 -6.63 -2.99
N THR A 64 -4.01 -7.16 -4.00
CA THR A 64 -5.43 -6.99 -4.31
C THR A 64 -6.06 -8.35 -4.52
N GLY A 65 -7.32 -8.52 -4.13
CA GLY A 65 -8.03 -9.80 -4.21
C GLY A 65 -9.35 -9.80 -3.45
N ASP A 66 -10.29 -10.68 -3.78
CA ASP A 66 -11.60 -10.79 -3.13
C ASP A 66 -11.50 -11.62 -1.84
N PHE A 67 -11.03 -11.00 -0.76
CA PHE A 67 -10.84 -11.70 0.52
C PHE A 67 -12.17 -12.06 1.21
N ASN A 68 -13.29 -11.48 0.78
CA ASN A 68 -14.58 -11.65 1.45
C ASN A 68 -15.62 -12.45 0.64
N GLY A 69 -15.34 -12.73 -0.64
CA GLY A 69 -16.15 -13.52 -1.54
C GLY A 69 -17.39 -12.79 -2.07
N ASP A 70 -17.35 -11.45 -2.14
CA ASP A 70 -18.48 -10.65 -2.65
C ASP A 70 -18.39 -10.29 -4.14
N GLY A 71 -17.36 -10.77 -4.82
CA GLY A 71 -17.06 -10.55 -6.22
C GLY A 71 -16.46 -9.17 -6.50
N LYS A 72 -15.91 -8.49 -5.50
CA LYS A 72 -15.12 -7.27 -5.66
C LYS A 72 -13.76 -7.46 -5.02
N ASP A 73 -12.73 -7.05 -5.73
CA ASP A 73 -11.39 -7.08 -5.17
C ASP A 73 -11.25 -6.04 -4.07
N ASP A 74 -10.65 -6.47 -2.98
CA ASP A 74 -10.29 -5.71 -1.82
C ASP A 74 -8.80 -5.34 -1.88
N VAL A 75 -8.30 -4.63 -0.86
CA VAL A 75 -6.86 -4.36 -0.72
C VAL A 75 -6.32 -4.95 0.57
N VAL A 76 -5.14 -5.55 0.50
CA VAL A 76 -4.39 -6.06 1.66
C VAL A 76 -3.00 -5.43 1.71
N THR A 77 -2.52 -5.17 2.94
CA THR A 77 -1.15 -4.75 3.16
C THR A 77 -0.46 -5.53 4.28
N PHE A 78 0.81 -5.87 4.03
CA PHE A 78 1.67 -6.65 4.92
C PHE A 78 2.76 -5.76 5.50
N THR A 79 2.69 -5.51 6.80
CA THR A 79 3.69 -4.71 7.52
C THR A 79 5.01 -5.45 7.66
N ARG A 80 6.11 -4.77 7.33
CA ARG A 80 7.46 -5.34 7.45
C ARG A 80 8.05 -5.15 8.84
N GLY A 81 8.99 -6.03 9.18
CA GLY A 81 9.66 -6.06 10.48
C GLY A 81 8.98 -6.99 11.49
N ASP A 82 9.35 -6.87 12.77
CA ASP A 82 8.95 -7.84 13.82
C ASP A 82 7.44 -7.82 14.13
N ALA A 83 6.72 -6.78 13.72
CA ALA A 83 5.29 -6.66 13.94
C ALA A 83 4.47 -7.62 13.05
N GLY A 84 4.81 -7.75 11.76
CA GLY A 84 4.19 -8.71 10.83
C GLY A 84 2.67 -8.65 10.74
N LYS A 85 2.03 -7.50 10.96
CA LYS A 85 0.57 -7.39 10.86
C LYS A 85 0.13 -7.34 9.40
N THR A 86 -1.03 -7.95 9.14
CA THR A 86 -1.74 -7.88 7.87
C THR A 86 -3.04 -7.10 8.05
N TYR A 87 -3.22 -6.06 7.24
CA TYR A 87 -4.40 -5.21 7.25
C TYR A 87 -5.17 -5.40 5.94
N VAL A 88 -6.49 -5.51 6.02
CA VAL A 88 -7.39 -5.60 4.86
C VAL A 88 -8.38 -4.46 4.91
N ALA A 89 -8.64 -3.83 3.76
CA ALA A 89 -9.72 -2.87 3.56
C ALA A 89 -10.63 -3.34 2.43
N LEU A 90 -11.90 -3.61 2.77
CA LEU A 90 -12.87 -4.20 1.84
C LEU A 90 -13.43 -3.17 0.85
N SER A 91 -13.65 -3.54 -0.40
CA SER A 91 -14.25 -2.69 -1.42
C SER A 91 -15.77 -2.65 -1.33
N GLY A 92 -16.32 -1.43 -1.33
CA GLY A 92 -17.75 -1.19 -1.48
C GLY A 92 -18.20 -0.97 -2.94
N GLY A 93 -17.29 -1.06 -3.91
CA GLY A 93 -17.54 -0.73 -5.33
C GLY A 93 -17.51 0.76 -5.68
N GLY A 94 -17.13 1.60 -4.72
CA GLY A 94 -16.92 3.04 -4.93
C GLY A 94 -15.95 3.67 -3.92
N GLY A 95 -15.16 2.83 -3.24
CA GLY A 95 -14.28 3.18 -2.14
C GLY A 95 -13.96 1.96 -1.28
N PHE A 96 -12.81 1.98 -0.60
CA PHE A 96 -12.46 0.97 0.39
C PHE A 96 -12.97 1.38 1.78
N GLY A 97 -13.49 0.42 2.53
CA GLY A 97 -13.91 0.58 3.91
C GLY A 97 -12.73 0.83 4.86
N GLN A 98 -13.02 0.96 6.16
CA GLN A 98 -11.95 1.11 7.15
C GLN A 98 -11.09 -0.16 7.21
N SER A 99 -9.77 -0.01 7.07
CA SER A 99 -8.82 -1.12 7.24
C SER A 99 -8.93 -1.78 8.62
N ALA A 100 -8.91 -3.10 8.68
CA ALA A 100 -8.89 -3.89 9.90
C ALA A 100 -7.70 -4.86 9.92
N VAL A 101 -7.21 -5.21 11.11
CA VAL A 101 -6.17 -6.24 11.26
C VAL A 101 -6.81 -7.61 11.07
N TRP A 102 -6.39 -8.32 10.01
CA TRP A 102 -6.86 -9.67 9.70
C TRP A 102 -5.87 -10.74 10.10
N HIS A 103 -4.59 -10.40 10.28
CA HIS A 103 -3.58 -11.28 10.86
C HIS A 103 -2.57 -10.50 11.72
N ASN A 104 -2.17 -11.06 12.86
CA ASN A 104 -1.27 -10.37 13.79
C ASN A 104 0.22 -10.60 13.53
N HIS A 105 0.58 -11.66 12.79
CA HIS A 105 1.98 -12.06 12.56
C HIS A 105 2.18 -12.93 11.30
N PHE A 106 2.21 -12.32 10.12
CA PHE A 106 2.39 -12.95 8.81
C PHE A 106 3.39 -12.15 7.97
N ALA A 107 4.07 -12.81 7.02
CA ALA A 107 4.98 -12.17 6.06
C ALA A 107 6.09 -11.30 6.69
N VAL A 108 6.66 -11.79 7.80
CA VAL A 108 7.61 -11.03 8.64
C VAL A 108 8.93 -10.75 7.93
N GLY A 109 9.68 -9.74 8.35
CA GLY A 109 11.01 -9.50 7.81
C GLY A 109 11.05 -9.32 6.28
N ALA A 110 11.76 -10.22 5.58
CA ALA A 110 12.01 -10.17 4.14
C ALA A 110 11.25 -11.24 3.33
N GLU A 111 10.24 -11.86 3.93
CA GLU A 111 9.40 -12.85 3.23
C GLU A 111 8.64 -12.21 2.05
N THR A 112 8.17 -13.00 1.10
CA THR A 112 7.37 -12.47 -0.02
C THR A 112 5.92 -12.90 0.14
N PRO A 113 4.98 -11.98 0.44
CA PRO A 113 3.57 -12.31 0.47
C PRO A 113 2.90 -12.18 -0.90
N LEU A 114 2.03 -13.14 -1.23
CA LEU A 114 1.12 -13.15 -2.37
C LEU A 114 -0.29 -13.55 -1.89
N VAL A 115 -1.28 -13.46 -2.77
CA VAL A 115 -2.70 -13.75 -2.50
C VAL A 115 -3.29 -14.62 -3.60
N GLY A 116 -4.37 -15.33 -3.28
CA GLY A 116 -5.10 -16.21 -4.19
C GLY A 116 -6.02 -17.17 -3.45
N ASP A 117 -7.02 -17.77 -4.11
CA ASP A 117 -7.94 -18.76 -3.51
C ASP A 117 -7.30 -20.15 -3.49
N PHE A 118 -6.46 -20.42 -2.49
CA PHE A 118 -5.73 -21.69 -2.41
C PHE A 118 -6.64 -22.87 -2.07
N ASN A 119 -7.86 -22.64 -1.60
CA ASN A 119 -8.74 -23.68 -1.06
C ASN A 119 -10.00 -23.94 -1.90
N GLY A 120 -10.31 -23.05 -2.85
CA GLY A 120 -11.40 -23.13 -3.80
C GLY A 120 -12.75 -22.77 -3.19
N ASP A 121 -12.79 -21.93 -2.15
CA ASP A 121 -14.04 -21.48 -1.52
C ASP A 121 -14.56 -20.13 -2.04
N GLY A 122 -13.90 -19.57 -3.06
CA GLY A 122 -14.24 -18.32 -3.71
C GLY A 122 -13.81 -17.10 -2.90
N LYS A 123 -12.83 -17.24 -2.01
CA LYS A 123 -12.22 -16.12 -1.28
C LYS A 123 -10.73 -16.19 -1.40
N ASP A 124 -10.12 -15.04 -1.64
CA ASP A 124 -8.67 -14.98 -1.65
C ASP A 124 -8.10 -15.17 -0.25
N ASP A 125 -7.05 -15.97 -0.19
CA ASP A 125 -6.26 -16.28 0.98
C ASP A 125 -4.92 -15.53 0.90
N VAL A 126 -4.05 -15.72 1.90
CA VAL A 126 -2.69 -15.18 1.89
C VAL A 126 -1.65 -16.28 1.99
N VAL A 127 -0.58 -16.14 1.19
CA VAL A 127 0.60 -17.01 1.24
C VAL A 127 1.85 -16.17 1.48
N THR A 128 2.81 -16.68 2.24
CA THR A 128 4.14 -16.08 2.40
C THR A 128 5.24 -17.08 2.12
N PHE A 129 6.21 -16.64 1.32
CA PHE A 129 7.41 -17.39 0.98
C PHE A 129 8.57 -16.88 1.85
N THR A 130 9.12 -17.74 2.70
CA THR A 130 10.17 -17.33 3.65
C THR A 130 11.49 -16.93 2.97
N ARG A 131 11.70 -17.44 1.75
CA ARG A 131 12.96 -17.32 1.01
C ARG A 131 14.14 -17.88 1.83
N GLY A 132 15.36 -17.53 1.43
CA GLY A 132 16.57 -18.01 2.09
C GLY A 132 16.79 -19.52 1.89
N THR A 133 17.50 -20.17 2.81
CA THR A 133 17.87 -21.59 2.68
C THR A 133 16.75 -22.56 3.02
N ALA A 134 15.73 -22.12 3.77
CA ALA A 134 14.60 -22.96 4.12
C ALA A 134 13.55 -22.99 3.00
N GLY A 135 13.21 -21.82 2.43
CA GLY A 135 12.20 -21.74 1.37
C GLY A 135 10.86 -22.34 1.80
N ASP A 136 10.50 -22.21 3.08
CA ASP A 136 9.20 -22.64 3.58
C ASP A 136 8.09 -21.72 3.05
N VAL A 137 6.92 -22.32 2.78
CA VAL A 137 5.71 -21.65 2.31
C VAL A 137 4.61 -21.80 3.35
N TYR A 138 4.08 -20.67 3.81
CA TYR A 138 3.03 -20.62 4.82
C TYR A 138 1.77 -19.98 4.25
N VAL A 139 0.62 -20.61 4.49
CA VAL A 139 -0.69 -20.14 4.04
C VAL A 139 -1.58 -19.81 5.25
N SER A 140 -2.42 -18.80 5.11
CA SER A 140 -3.52 -18.52 6.03
C SER A 140 -4.78 -18.23 5.21
N LEU A 141 -5.83 -19.00 5.49
CA LEU A 141 -7.07 -18.96 4.71
C LEU A 141 -7.98 -17.83 5.15
N SER A 142 -8.77 -17.23 4.28
CA SER A 142 -9.77 -16.25 4.62
C SER A 142 -11.08 -16.90 5.07
N ASP A 143 -11.65 -16.42 6.17
CA ASP A 143 -13.03 -16.75 6.57
C ASP A 143 -14.05 -15.69 6.12
N GLY A 144 -13.60 -14.68 5.35
CA GLY A 144 -14.37 -13.52 4.93
C GLY A 144 -14.43 -12.37 5.95
N GLY A 145 -13.83 -12.52 7.12
CA GLY A 145 -13.66 -11.45 8.10
C GLY A 145 -12.25 -11.34 8.71
N LYS A 146 -11.42 -12.37 8.55
CA LYS A 146 -10.01 -12.42 8.96
C LYS A 146 -9.30 -13.59 8.26
N PHE A 147 -7.97 -13.60 8.35
CA PHE A 147 -7.19 -14.78 8.02
C PHE A 147 -7.16 -15.73 9.22
N VAL A 148 -7.43 -17.01 8.97
CA VAL A 148 -7.43 -18.12 9.92
C VAL A 148 -6.30 -19.09 9.59
N GLN A 149 -6.06 -20.07 10.48
CA GLN A 149 -4.96 -21.03 10.36
C GLN A 149 -3.59 -20.33 10.36
N ASP A 150 -3.29 -19.62 11.44
CA ASP A 150 -2.11 -18.76 11.63
C ASP A 150 -0.79 -19.37 11.08
N GLY A 151 -0.47 -19.06 9.82
CA GLY A 151 0.73 -19.51 9.11
C GLY A 151 0.98 -21.02 9.13
N TRP A 152 0.13 -21.82 8.48
CA TRP A 152 0.38 -23.26 8.34
C TRP A 152 1.39 -23.52 7.24
N LYS A 153 2.40 -24.35 7.54
CA LYS A 153 3.39 -24.72 6.54
C LYS A 153 2.76 -25.68 5.53
N TRP A 154 2.57 -25.21 4.31
CA TRP A 154 1.95 -25.98 3.22
C TRP A 154 2.99 -26.58 2.27
N HIS A 155 4.20 -26.02 2.24
CA HIS A 155 5.30 -26.52 1.42
C HIS A 155 6.66 -26.12 2.01
N ASP A 156 7.73 -26.79 1.59
CA ASP A 156 9.11 -26.45 1.93
C ASP A 156 10.07 -26.59 0.74
N TRP A 157 11.21 -25.92 0.81
CA TRP A 157 12.18 -25.86 -0.29
C TRP A 157 11.59 -25.27 -1.59
N PHE A 158 10.80 -24.20 -1.47
CA PHE A 158 10.18 -23.49 -2.58
C PHE A 158 10.55 -22.00 -2.57
N ALA A 159 10.68 -21.39 -3.75
CA ALA A 159 11.11 -20.00 -3.90
C ALA A 159 12.41 -19.68 -3.12
N ILE A 160 13.40 -20.56 -3.24
CA ILE A 160 14.62 -20.53 -2.43
C ILE A 160 15.49 -19.33 -2.82
N GLY A 161 16.03 -18.60 -1.84
CA GLY A 161 16.96 -17.50 -2.12
C GLY A 161 16.39 -16.40 -3.04
N GLY A 162 16.91 -16.32 -4.27
CA GLY A 162 16.64 -15.25 -5.25
C GLY A 162 15.50 -15.53 -6.22
N GLU A 163 14.85 -16.68 -6.11
CA GLU A 163 13.75 -17.08 -7.00
C GLU A 163 12.52 -16.16 -6.86
N VAL A 164 11.64 -16.19 -7.86
CA VAL A 164 10.41 -15.38 -7.90
C VAL A 164 9.22 -16.29 -7.72
N PRO A 165 8.47 -16.17 -6.62
CA PRO A 165 7.20 -16.86 -6.48
C PRO A 165 6.12 -16.19 -7.34
N LEU A 166 5.20 -17.01 -7.86
CA LEU A 166 3.97 -16.65 -8.56
C LEU A 166 2.82 -17.50 -7.99
N VAL A 167 1.59 -17.02 -8.10
CA VAL A 167 0.36 -17.68 -7.62
C VAL A 167 -0.69 -17.60 -8.72
N GLY A 168 -1.44 -18.68 -8.96
CA GLY A 168 -2.58 -18.73 -9.89
C GLY A 168 -3.06 -20.16 -10.16
N ASP A 169 -4.25 -20.33 -10.74
CA ASP A 169 -4.84 -21.64 -11.05
C ASP A 169 -4.25 -22.20 -12.36
N PHE A 170 -3.06 -22.79 -12.26
CA PHE A 170 -2.35 -23.30 -13.44
C PHE A 170 -2.98 -24.58 -14.00
N ASN A 171 -3.83 -25.27 -13.24
CA ASN A 171 -4.37 -26.57 -13.61
C ASN A 171 -5.89 -26.56 -13.94
N GLY A 172 -6.58 -25.48 -13.60
CA GLY A 172 -7.98 -25.23 -13.91
C GLY A 172 -8.94 -25.96 -12.97
N ASP A 173 -8.52 -26.31 -11.75
CA ASP A 173 -9.37 -26.96 -10.76
C ASP A 173 -10.08 -25.98 -9.81
N GLY A 174 -9.91 -24.68 -10.03
CA GLY A 174 -10.49 -23.60 -9.24
C GLY A 174 -9.77 -23.37 -7.93
N LYS A 175 -8.49 -23.76 -7.83
CA LYS A 175 -7.64 -23.49 -6.68
C LYS A 175 -6.33 -22.91 -7.16
N ASP A 176 -5.90 -21.84 -6.51
CA ASP A 176 -4.63 -21.26 -6.85
C ASP A 176 -3.49 -22.16 -6.42
N ASP A 177 -2.56 -22.36 -7.34
CA ASP A 177 -1.33 -23.10 -7.21
C ASP A 177 -0.16 -22.15 -6.91
N ILE A 178 1.03 -22.70 -6.64
CA ILE A 178 2.26 -21.89 -6.54
C ILE A 178 3.26 -22.26 -7.62
N ALA A 179 3.92 -21.26 -8.17
CA ALA A 179 5.06 -21.43 -9.07
C ALA A 179 6.29 -20.66 -8.57
N THR A 180 7.48 -21.10 -8.95
CA THR A 180 8.74 -20.38 -8.70
C THR A 180 9.61 -20.38 -9.95
N ALA A 181 10.14 -19.21 -10.29
CA ALA A 181 11.11 -19.06 -11.38
C ALA A 181 12.52 -18.90 -10.83
N THR A 182 13.46 -19.75 -11.30
CA THR A 182 14.82 -19.80 -10.75
C THR A 182 15.67 -18.56 -11.04
N ARG A 183 15.28 -17.78 -12.05
CA ARG A 183 16.07 -16.68 -12.62
C ARG A 183 17.48 -17.13 -13.05
N GLY A 184 18.34 -16.17 -13.41
CA GLY A 184 19.70 -16.46 -13.87
C GLY A 184 19.72 -16.97 -15.31
N ASN A 185 20.65 -17.88 -15.64
CA ASN A 185 20.87 -18.32 -17.02
C ASN A 185 19.86 -19.36 -17.50
N THR A 186 19.16 -20.08 -16.61
CA THR A 186 18.22 -21.14 -17.04
C THR A 186 16.76 -20.69 -16.99
N GLY A 187 16.36 -19.85 -16.02
CA GLY A 187 14.98 -19.37 -15.93
C GLY A 187 13.97 -20.53 -15.91
N ASP A 188 14.29 -21.59 -15.16
CA ASP A 188 13.39 -22.75 -15.05
C ASP A 188 12.19 -22.35 -14.16
N VAL A 189 10.99 -22.75 -14.60
CA VAL A 189 9.74 -22.51 -13.86
C VAL A 189 9.27 -23.84 -13.27
N TYR A 190 9.09 -23.87 -11.96
CA TYR A 190 8.61 -25.02 -11.23
C TYR A 190 7.25 -24.74 -10.59
N VAL A 191 6.34 -25.70 -10.63
CA VAL A 191 4.97 -25.58 -10.09
C VAL A 191 4.73 -26.63 -8.99
N ALA A 192 3.99 -26.25 -7.95
CA ALA A 192 3.41 -27.15 -6.97
C ALA A 192 1.90 -26.88 -6.85
N LEU A 193 1.11 -27.91 -7.12
CA LEU A 193 -0.36 -27.80 -7.21
C LEU A 193 -1.01 -27.79 -5.82
N SER A 194 -2.03 -26.98 -5.64
CA SER A 194 -2.82 -26.94 -4.41
C SER A 194 -3.76 -28.13 -4.28
N THR A 195 -3.99 -28.54 -3.04
CA THR A 195 -5.05 -29.50 -2.68
C THR A 195 -6.18 -28.85 -1.91
N GLY A 196 -6.04 -27.58 -1.54
CA GLY A 196 -6.86 -26.87 -0.56
C GLY A 196 -6.48 -27.11 0.90
N SER A 197 -5.39 -27.83 1.15
CA SER A 197 -4.84 -28.01 2.51
C SER A 197 -3.31 -28.11 2.54
N GLY A 198 -2.65 -27.84 1.41
CA GLY A 198 -1.23 -28.04 1.18
C GLY A 198 -0.91 -28.06 -0.32
N PHE A 199 0.36 -27.89 -0.67
CA PHE A 199 0.84 -28.00 -2.06
C PHE A 199 1.54 -29.35 -2.29
N VAL A 200 1.28 -30.00 -3.42
CA VAL A 200 1.75 -31.37 -3.67
C VAL A 200 3.11 -31.41 -4.35
N GLY A 201 3.95 -32.32 -3.85
CA GLY A 201 5.13 -32.83 -4.53
C GLY A 201 6.39 -31.99 -4.36
N THR A 202 7.53 -32.54 -4.79
CA THR A 202 8.69 -31.74 -5.18
C THR A 202 8.29 -30.93 -6.40
N SER A 203 8.50 -29.63 -6.39
CA SER A 203 8.15 -28.72 -7.47
C SER A 203 8.52 -29.33 -8.84
N GLN A 204 7.54 -29.44 -9.75
CA GLN A 204 7.75 -30.06 -11.07
C GLN A 204 8.18 -28.97 -12.04
N LYS A 205 9.23 -29.22 -12.83
CA LYS A 205 9.64 -28.27 -13.87
C LYS A 205 8.60 -28.26 -14.98
N TRP A 206 7.89 -27.15 -15.12
CA TRP A 206 6.83 -26.95 -16.12
C TRP A 206 7.31 -26.18 -17.34
N HIS A 207 8.37 -25.36 -17.20
CA HIS A 207 8.96 -24.61 -18.31
C HIS A 207 10.45 -24.33 -18.08
N ASP A 208 11.17 -23.96 -19.14
CA ASP A 208 12.56 -23.51 -19.10
C ASP A 208 12.84 -22.34 -20.04
N TRP A 209 13.91 -21.60 -19.72
CA TRP A 209 14.29 -20.40 -20.46
C TRP A 209 13.22 -19.30 -20.39
N PHE A 210 12.59 -19.14 -19.23
CA PHE A 210 11.56 -18.13 -18.98
C PHE A 210 11.89 -17.24 -17.78
N GLY A 211 11.68 -15.93 -17.89
CA GLY A 211 12.05 -15.00 -16.82
C GLY A 211 13.56 -14.93 -16.61
N ILE A 212 14.34 -15.00 -17.69
CA ILE A 212 15.80 -15.09 -17.65
C ILE A 212 16.38 -13.77 -17.14
N GLY A 213 17.33 -13.82 -16.21
CA GLY A 213 17.99 -12.59 -15.75
C GLY A 213 17.03 -11.58 -15.07
N GLY A 214 16.84 -10.42 -15.72
CA GLY A 214 16.13 -9.26 -15.16
C GLY A 214 14.71 -9.03 -15.70
N GLU A 215 14.16 -10.00 -16.42
CA GLU A 215 12.80 -9.96 -16.95
C GLU A 215 11.76 -9.86 -15.83
N ILE A 216 10.63 -9.23 -16.12
CA ILE A 216 9.46 -9.23 -15.23
C ILE A 216 8.57 -10.39 -15.63
N LEU A 217 8.08 -11.11 -14.62
CA LEU A 217 7.14 -12.22 -14.76
C LEU A 217 5.79 -11.80 -14.19
N ASP A 218 4.74 -12.26 -14.84
CA ASP A 218 3.36 -12.15 -14.36
C ASP A 218 2.53 -13.34 -14.87
N ILE A 219 1.29 -13.46 -14.43
CA ILE A 219 0.40 -14.59 -14.73
C ILE A 219 -1.03 -14.13 -15.08
N GLY A 220 -1.77 -14.99 -15.77
CA GLY A 220 -3.19 -14.82 -16.04
C GLY A 220 -3.68 -15.69 -17.19
N ASP A 221 -4.97 -15.95 -17.29
CA ASP A 221 -5.57 -16.70 -18.41
C ASP A 221 -5.59 -15.87 -19.71
N PHE A 222 -4.49 -15.89 -20.48
CA PHE A 222 -4.38 -15.08 -21.70
C PHE A 222 -5.22 -15.63 -22.86
N ASN A 223 -5.67 -16.88 -22.78
CA ASN A 223 -6.33 -17.58 -23.88
C ASN A 223 -7.82 -17.89 -23.63
N GLY A 224 -8.30 -17.71 -22.41
CA GLY A 224 -9.69 -17.86 -21.99
C GLY A 224 -10.11 -19.31 -21.77
N ASP A 225 -9.18 -20.21 -21.44
CA ASP A 225 -9.47 -21.63 -21.21
C ASP A 225 -9.63 -22.03 -19.73
N GLY A 226 -9.61 -21.03 -18.84
CA GLY A 226 -9.79 -21.18 -17.40
C GLY A 226 -8.54 -21.69 -16.68
N LYS A 227 -7.35 -21.59 -17.28
CA LYS A 227 -6.07 -21.84 -16.62
C LYS A 227 -5.20 -20.59 -16.70
N ASP A 228 -4.52 -20.29 -15.61
CA ASP A 228 -3.53 -19.23 -15.64
C ASP A 228 -2.30 -19.67 -16.44
N ASP A 229 -1.88 -18.79 -17.33
CA ASP A 229 -0.69 -18.89 -18.14
C ASP A 229 0.43 -18.04 -17.53
N ILE A 230 1.65 -18.12 -18.08
CA ILE A 230 2.77 -17.26 -17.67
C ILE A 230 3.17 -16.28 -18.78
N VAL A 231 3.51 -15.05 -18.40
CA VAL A 231 4.05 -14.02 -19.30
C VAL A 231 5.40 -13.50 -18.79
N THR A 232 6.32 -13.23 -19.73
CA THR A 232 7.59 -12.56 -19.44
C THR A 232 7.72 -11.28 -20.28
N PHE A 233 8.18 -10.22 -19.63
CA PHE A 233 8.48 -8.92 -20.23
C PHE A 233 10.01 -8.77 -20.27
N THR A 234 10.61 -8.80 -21.46
CA THR A 234 12.07 -8.89 -21.58
C THR A 234 12.81 -7.62 -21.15
N ARG A 235 12.10 -6.48 -21.19
CA ARG A 235 12.63 -5.12 -20.96
C ARG A 235 13.81 -4.80 -21.90
N GLY A 236 14.52 -3.72 -21.61
CA GLY A 236 15.65 -3.26 -22.44
C GLY A 236 15.20 -2.63 -23.76
N ASP A 237 16.08 -2.67 -24.76
CA ASP A 237 15.85 -2.04 -26.06
C ASP A 237 14.82 -2.80 -26.91
N ASP A 238 14.70 -4.12 -26.74
CA ASP A 238 13.73 -4.95 -27.47
C ASP A 238 12.34 -4.89 -26.80
N ALA A 239 12.29 -4.98 -25.46
CA ALA A 239 11.06 -4.89 -24.66
C ALA A 239 9.92 -5.76 -25.22
N ASP A 240 10.28 -7.00 -25.55
CA ASP A 240 9.39 -7.99 -26.13
C ASP A 240 8.58 -8.71 -25.03
N VAL A 241 7.40 -9.22 -25.41
CA VAL A 241 6.49 -9.96 -24.54
C VAL A 241 6.27 -11.35 -25.09
N TYR A 242 6.50 -12.35 -24.24
CA TYR A 242 6.31 -13.76 -24.56
C TYR A 242 5.38 -14.42 -23.54
N VAL A 243 4.45 -15.24 -24.04
CA VAL A 243 3.51 -16.01 -23.25
C VAL A 243 3.79 -17.50 -23.44
N ALA A 244 3.67 -18.27 -22.36
CA ALA A 244 3.61 -19.72 -22.38
C ALA A 244 2.27 -20.17 -21.76
N LEU A 245 1.48 -20.90 -22.54
CA LEU A 245 0.12 -21.30 -22.16
C LEU A 245 0.15 -22.56 -21.30
N SER A 246 -0.65 -22.63 -20.26
CA SER A 246 -0.79 -23.84 -19.44
C SER A 246 -1.66 -24.89 -20.14
N ASP A 247 -1.19 -26.14 -20.15
CA ASP A 247 -2.03 -27.30 -20.50
C ASP A 247 -2.60 -28.05 -19.28
N GLY A 248 -2.40 -27.48 -18.09
CA GLY A 248 -2.73 -28.06 -16.79
C GLY A 248 -1.69 -29.05 -16.25
N SER A 249 -0.58 -29.24 -16.95
CA SER A 249 0.54 -30.08 -16.51
C SER A 249 1.93 -29.50 -16.81
N LYS A 250 2.01 -28.50 -17.69
CA LYS A 250 3.20 -27.74 -18.08
C LYS A 250 2.78 -26.46 -18.80
N PHE A 251 3.73 -25.54 -18.95
CA PHE A 251 3.55 -24.41 -19.85
C PHE A 251 4.10 -24.73 -21.25
N ILE A 252 3.42 -24.30 -22.29
CA ILE A 252 3.74 -24.57 -23.70
C ILE A 252 3.82 -23.24 -24.46
N GLY A 253 4.89 -23.05 -25.21
CA GLY A 253 5.06 -21.87 -26.07
C GLY A 253 6.39 -21.18 -25.80
N THR A 254 6.45 -19.87 -26.06
CA THR A 254 7.58 -18.91 -25.99
C THR A 254 8.43 -18.67 -27.24
N THR A 255 8.24 -19.43 -28.33
CA THR A 255 8.96 -19.14 -29.59
C THR A 255 8.33 -18.02 -30.40
N GLN A 256 7.06 -17.71 -30.14
CA GLN A 256 6.32 -16.64 -30.78
C GLN A 256 6.26 -15.44 -29.84
N LYS A 257 6.60 -14.27 -30.38
CA LYS A 257 6.39 -12.99 -29.73
C LYS A 257 4.92 -12.61 -29.77
N TRP A 258 4.35 -12.26 -28.61
CA TRP A 258 2.96 -11.82 -28.47
C TRP A 258 2.81 -10.30 -28.57
N HIS A 259 3.82 -9.53 -28.15
CA HIS A 259 3.90 -8.08 -28.32
C HIS A 259 5.35 -7.60 -28.33
N ASP A 260 5.63 -6.41 -28.88
CA ASP A 260 6.95 -5.77 -28.89
C ASP A 260 6.90 -4.33 -28.35
N TRP A 261 8.04 -3.77 -27.97
CA TRP A 261 8.13 -2.39 -27.45
C TRP A 261 7.21 -2.10 -26.26
N PHE A 262 7.05 -3.06 -25.35
CA PHE A 262 6.14 -2.99 -24.21
C PHE A 262 6.90 -3.04 -22.88
N ALA A 263 6.51 -2.19 -21.92
CA ALA A 263 7.19 -2.07 -20.63
C ALA A 263 8.70 -1.77 -20.77
N MET A 264 9.02 -0.79 -21.60
CA MET A 264 10.39 -0.38 -21.91
C MET A 264 11.09 0.21 -20.68
N GLY A 265 12.41 0.02 -20.55
CA GLY A 265 13.19 0.67 -19.50
C GLY A 265 12.66 0.46 -18.07
N ALA A 266 12.15 1.52 -17.45
CA ALA A 266 11.68 1.53 -16.05
C ALA A 266 10.14 1.46 -15.91
N GLU A 267 9.43 1.26 -17.02
CA GLU A 267 7.98 1.08 -17.03
C GLU A 267 7.59 -0.20 -16.26
N VAL A 268 6.40 -0.20 -15.66
CA VAL A 268 5.88 -1.35 -14.91
C VAL A 268 4.77 -2.01 -15.71
N PRO A 269 4.91 -3.29 -16.08
CA PRO A 269 3.80 -4.06 -16.61
C PRO A 269 2.92 -4.60 -15.47
N GLU A 270 1.63 -4.77 -15.75
CA GLU A 270 0.69 -5.52 -14.92
C GLU A 270 -0.31 -6.27 -15.84
N VAL A 271 -0.92 -7.34 -15.33
CA VAL A 271 -1.88 -8.20 -16.06
C VAL A 271 -3.30 -8.09 -15.47
N GLY A 272 -4.32 -8.18 -16.31
CA GLY A 272 -5.72 -8.33 -15.90
C GLY A 272 -6.70 -8.24 -17.08
N ASP A 273 -7.93 -8.74 -16.94
CA ASP A 273 -8.96 -8.63 -17.98
C ASP A 273 -9.56 -7.22 -18.01
N PHE A 274 -8.89 -6.28 -18.68
CA PHE A 274 -9.31 -4.87 -18.69
C PHE A 274 -10.57 -4.63 -19.50
N ASN A 275 -10.94 -5.55 -20.39
CA ASN A 275 -12.06 -5.38 -21.32
C ASN A 275 -13.30 -6.23 -20.99
N GLY A 276 -13.16 -7.21 -20.10
CA GLY A 276 -14.22 -8.10 -19.63
C GLY A 276 -14.56 -9.23 -20.60
N ASP A 277 -13.65 -9.64 -21.49
CA ASP A 277 -13.88 -10.73 -22.44
C ASP A 277 -13.43 -12.11 -21.94
N GLY A 278 -13.02 -12.19 -20.67
CA GLY A 278 -12.55 -13.41 -20.01
C GLY A 278 -11.13 -13.80 -20.38
N LYS A 279 -10.34 -12.90 -20.98
CA LYS A 279 -8.91 -13.10 -21.21
C LYS A 279 -8.12 -12.03 -20.48
N ALA A 280 -7.02 -12.45 -19.87
CA ALA A 280 -6.06 -11.53 -19.32
C ALA A 280 -5.44 -10.67 -20.44
N ASP A 281 -5.39 -9.37 -20.21
CA ASP A 281 -4.73 -8.36 -21.03
C ASP A 281 -3.45 -7.88 -20.34
N ILE A 282 -2.66 -7.04 -21.01
CA ILE A 282 -1.46 -6.41 -20.40
C ILE A 282 -1.59 -4.89 -20.38
N ALA A 283 -1.19 -4.28 -19.27
CA ALA A 283 -1.04 -2.83 -19.11
C ALA A 283 0.42 -2.46 -18.85
N THR A 284 0.85 -1.29 -19.32
CA THR A 284 2.15 -0.72 -18.94
C THR A 284 1.99 0.70 -18.39
N PHE A 285 2.65 0.96 -17.27
CA PHE A 285 2.68 2.22 -16.55
C PHE A 285 4.02 2.90 -16.80
N THR A 286 4.00 4.01 -17.52
CA THR A 286 5.24 4.66 -17.99
C THR A 286 6.05 5.33 -16.87
N ARG A 287 5.42 5.58 -15.72
CA ARG A 287 5.98 6.28 -14.55
C ARG A 287 6.54 7.68 -14.88
N GLY A 288 7.22 8.28 -13.91
CA GLY A 288 7.83 9.60 -14.05
C GLY A 288 6.81 10.73 -14.22
N GLY A 289 7.20 11.79 -14.95
CA GLY A 289 6.35 12.97 -15.12
C GLY A 289 5.21 12.80 -16.13
N ALA A 290 5.29 11.81 -17.03
CA ALA A 290 4.20 11.48 -17.95
C ALA A 290 3.17 10.58 -17.25
N ALA A 291 3.64 9.48 -16.63
CA ALA A 291 2.79 8.53 -15.90
C ALA A 291 1.55 8.11 -16.71
N ASP A 292 1.75 7.92 -18.01
CA ASP A 292 0.76 7.40 -18.93
C ASP A 292 0.59 5.89 -18.75
N VAL A 293 -0.61 5.42 -19.04
CA VAL A 293 -1.00 4.01 -19.00
C VAL A 293 -1.49 3.59 -20.38
N PHE A 294 -0.90 2.51 -20.90
CA PHE A 294 -1.28 1.89 -22.16
C PHE A 294 -1.69 0.44 -21.93
N VAL A 295 -2.71 -0.02 -22.64
CA VAL A 295 -3.20 -1.41 -22.56
C VAL A 295 -3.08 -2.05 -23.95
N ALA A 296 -2.72 -3.34 -23.95
CA ALA A 296 -2.80 -4.22 -25.10
C ALA A 296 -3.70 -5.41 -24.76
N LEU A 297 -4.73 -5.60 -25.58
CA LEU A 297 -5.77 -6.61 -25.36
C LEU A 297 -5.36 -7.96 -25.96
N SER A 298 -5.62 -9.05 -25.25
CA SER A 298 -5.38 -10.40 -25.74
C SER A 298 -6.47 -10.87 -26.70
N ASP A 299 -6.08 -11.46 -27.83
CA ASP A 299 -7.00 -12.21 -28.70
C ASP A 299 -6.93 -13.74 -28.47
N GLY A 300 -6.18 -14.18 -27.45
CA GLY A 300 -5.87 -15.58 -27.15
C GLY A 300 -4.67 -16.14 -27.89
N ALA A 301 -4.01 -15.36 -28.75
CA ALA A 301 -2.78 -15.75 -29.43
C ALA A 301 -1.71 -14.66 -29.47
N ARG A 302 -2.08 -13.39 -29.22
CA ARG A 302 -1.20 -12.22 -29.18
C ARG A 302 -1.90 -11.06 -28.49
N PHE A 303 -1.12 -10.04 -28.13
CA PHE A 303 -1.68 -8.78 -27.65
C PHE A 303 -1.80 -7.77 -28.79
N THR A 304 -2.85 -6.95 -28.76
CA THR A 304 -3.08 -5.88 -29.73
C THR A 304 -3.48 -4.60 -29.01
N GLY A 305 -2.87 -3.46 -29.36
CA GLY A 305 -3.19 -2.19 -28.72
C GLY A 305 -2.02 -1.23 -28.65
N THR A 306 -1.94 -0.45 -27.57
CA THR A 306 -0.88 0.52 -27.22
C THR A 306 -0.75 1.81 -28.05
N SER A 307 -1.42 1.92 -29.20
CA SER A 307 -1.43 3.20 -29.96
C SER A 307 -2.28 4.30 -29.32
N VAL A 308 -3.14 3.93 -28.35
CA VAL A 308 -4.04 4.84 -27.64
C VAL A 308 -3.77 4.71 -26.14
N LYS A 309 -3.67 5.87 -25.49
CA LYS A 309 -3.55 5.97 -24.04
C LYS A 309 -4.87 5.64 -23.38
N TRP A 310 -4.84 4.72 -22.41
CA TRP A 310 -6.00 4.36 -21.59
C TRP A 310 -6.14 5.26 -20.36
N HIS A 311 -5.04 5.82 -19.85
CA HIS A 311 -5.05 6.83 -18.78
C HIS A 311 -3.79 7.70 -18.81
N ASP A 312 -3.86 8.94 -18.33
CA ASP A 312 -2.73 9.83 -18.11
C ASP A 312 -2.52 10.12 -16.62
N PHE A 313 -1.27 10.34 -16.21
CA PHE A 313 -0.91 10.70 -14.83
C PHE A 313 -1.37 9.70 -13.74
N PHE A 314 -1.16 8.40 -13.93
CA PHE A 314 -1.47 7.36 -12.94
C PHE A 314 -0.24 6.49 -12.62
N ALA A 315 -0.08 6.11 -11.35
CA ALA A 315 1.12 5.49 -10.81
C ALA A 315 2.39 6.30 -11.12
N ALA A 316 2.37 7.58 -10.75
CA ALA A 316 3.47 8.50 -10.99
C ALA A 316 4.66 8.22 -10.07
N ASN A 317 5.86 8.59 -10.53
CA ASN A 317 7.09 8.47 -9.74
C ASN A 317 7.35 7.04 -9.21
N ASN A 318 7.28 6.85 -7.89
CA ASN A 318 7.54 5.58 -7.19
C ASN A 318 6.24 4.91 -6.71
N GLU A 319 5.09 5.34 -7.20
CA GLU A 319 3.84 4.66 -6.93
C GLU A 319 3.83 3.28 -7.61
N THR A 320 3.18 2.34 -6.96
CA THR A 320 3.07 0.95 -7.34
C THR A 320 1.64 0.70 -7.79
N PRO A 321 1.41 0.38 -9.07
CA PRO A 321 0.09 -0.02 -9.53
C PRO A 321 -0.30 -1.40 -8.98
N ARG A 322 -1.60 -1.66 -8.83
CA ARG A 322 -2.17 -3.01 -8.69
C ARG A 322 -3.47 -3.09 -9.46
N ILE A 323 -3.78 -4.29 -9.91
CA ILE A 323 -4.94 -4.60 -10.71
C ILE A 323 -5.98 -5.33 -9.87
N GLY A 324 -7.26 -5.05 -10.13
CA GLY A 324 -8.36 -5.82 -9.55
C GLY A 324 -9.72 -5.32 -10.00
N ASP A 325 -10.76 -6.14 -9.95
CA ASP A 325 -12.14 -5.73 -10.18
C ASP A 325 -12.71 -5.09 -8.90
N PHE A 326 -12.35 -3.84 -8.64
CA PHE A 326 -12.75 -3.17 -7.41
C PHE A 326 -14.25 -2.85 -7.37
N ASN A 327 -14.93 -2.85 -8.51
CA ASN A 327 -16.32 -2.42 -8.64
C ASN A 327 -17.32 -3.56 -8.92
N GLY A 328 -16.83 -4.74 -9.25
CA GLY A 328 -17.62 -5.96 -9.45
C GLY A 328 -18.26 -6.04 -10.83
N ASP A 329 -17.72 -5.33 -11.82
CA ASP A 329 -18.22 -5.34 -13.20
C ASP A 329 -17.46 -6.31 -14.12
N ARG A 330 -16.59 -7.13 -13.53
CA ARG A 330 -15.72 -8.14 -14.16
C ARG A 330 -14.73 -7.55 -15.14
N LYS A 331 -14.35 -6.29 -14.93
CA LYS A 331 -13.23 -5.68 -15.62
C LYS A 331 -12.18 -5.36 -14.59
N ALA A 332 -10.95 -5.72 -14.91
CA ALA A 332 -9.80 -5.26 -14.16
C ALA A 332 -9.76 -3.73 -14.16
N ASP A 333 -9.75 -3.15 -12.97
CA ASP A 333 -9.51 -1.75 -12.71
C ASP A 333 -8.04 -1.55 -12.31
N VAL A 334 -7.59 -0.30 -12.27
CA VAL A 334 -6.24 0.04 -11.80
C VAL A 334 -6.29 0.80 -10.49
N SER A 335 -5.46 0.39 -9.54
CA SER A 335 -5.20 1.11 -8.30
C SER A 335 -3.74 1.53 -8.21
N THR A 336 -3.43 2.49 -7.36
CA THR A 336 -2.04 2.88 -7.10
C THR A 336 -1.78 3.16 -5.63
N PHE A 337 -0.62 2.69 -5.17
CA PHE A 337 -0.15 2.77 -3.80
C PHE A 337 1.22 3.42 -3.74
N LEU A 338 1.46 4.27 -2.74
CA LEU A 338 2.77 4.89 -2.57
C LEU A 338 3.69 4.01 -1.71
N LEU A 339 4.38 3.06 -2.35
CA LEU A 339 5.44 2.30 -1.68
C LEU A 339 6.74 3.13 -1.62
N GLY A 340 7.31 3.31 -0.43
CA GLY A 340 8.64 3.88 -0.24
C GLY A 340 8.75 5.41 -0.37
N GLY A 341 7.66 6.16 -0.25
CA GLY A 341 7.62 7.56 -0.66
C GLY A 341 6.82 8.56 0.17
N SER A 342 6.38 8.31 1.41
CA SER A 342 5.95 9.41 2.30
C SER A 342 5.97 9.03 3.77
N THR A 343 6.22 10.02 4.63
CA THR A 343 6.44 9.87 6.07
C THR A 343 5.28 9.17 6.77
N SER A 344 5.52 7.98 7.35
CA SER A 344 4.60 7.23 8.24
C SER A 344 3.74 8.13 9.13
N LEU A 345 2.51 7.75 9.52
CA LEU A 345 1.65 8.59 10.40
C LEU A 345 2.42 9.21 11.56
N ARG A 346 3.29 8.42 12.19
CA ARG A 346 4.25 8.85 13.21
C ARG A 346 5.12 10.02 12.73
N THR A 347 5.79 9.83 11.61
CA THR A 347 6.65 10.83 11.00
C THR A 347 5.86 12.04 10.47
N HIS A 348 4.64 11.85 9.97
CA HIS A 348 3.72 12.91 9.56
C HIS A 348 3.32 13.80 10.75
N ILE A 349 2.90 13.20 11.87
CA ILE A 349 2.68 13.88 13.16
C ILE A 349 3.94 14.63 13.57
N GLY A 350 5.10 13.97 13.48
CA GLY A 350 6.39 14.57 13.80
C GLY A 350 6.72 15.79 12.93
N ASN A 351 6.39 15.74 11.64
CA ASN A 351 6.61 16.83 10.70
C ASN A 351 5.63 17.98 10.91
N ILE A 352 4.35 17.70 11.16
CA ILE A 352 3.36 18.71 11.57
C ILE A 352 3.87 19.43 12.81
N ALA A 353 4.31 18.69 13.83
CA ALA A 353 4.83 19.30 15.04
C ALA A 353 6.09 20.15 14.79
N ARG A 354 7.04 19.67 13.97
CA ARG A 354 8.24 20.43 13.59
C ARG A 354 7.90 21.72 12.82
N GLY A 355 6.90 21.68 11.94
CA GLY A 355 6.46 22.83 11.15
C GLY A 355 5.93 23.98 12.00
N GLU A 356 5.58 23.72 13.25
CA GLU A 356 5.05 24.70 14.19
C GLU A 356 6.10 25.35 15.09
N VAL A 357 7.36 24.89 15.04
CA VAL A 357 8.44 25.41 15.88
C VAL A 357 8.60 26.92 15.66
N GLY A 358 8.54 27.68 16.76
CA GLY A 358 8.61 29.14 16.74
C GLY A 358 7.24 29.85 16.71
N VAL A 359 6.12 29.16 16.51
CA VAL A 359 4.78 29.76 16.62
C VAL A 359 4.54 30.21 18.07
N GLY A 360 4.05 31.44 18.25
CA GLY A 360 3.85 32.07 19.56
C GLY A 360 2.41 32.51 19.83
N LYS A 361 2.21 33.18 20.97
CA LYS A 361 0.90 33.52 21.55
C LYS A 361 -0.12 34.31 20.71
N PRO A 362 0.20 35.10 19.66
CA PRO A 362 -0.85 35.64 18.79
C PRO A 362 -1.34 34.65 17.72
N GLN A 363 -0.67 33.51 17.53
CA GLN A 363 -0.91 32.56 16.43
C GLN A 363 -1.28 31.14 16.90
N CYS A 364 -1.42 30.93 18.22
CA CYS A 364 -1.79 29.62 18.78
C CYS A 364 -3.29 29.30 18.69
N GLU A 365 -4.13 30.22 18.20
CA GLU A 365 -5.59 30.06 18.19
C GLU A 365 -6.04 28.85 17.37
N LYS A 366 -5.23 28.44 16.40
CA LYS A 366 -5.44 27.24 15.59
C LYS A 366 -5.36 25.92 16.38
N TYR A 367 -4.66 25.90 17.51
CA TYR A 367 -4.61 24.72 18.38
C TYR A 367 -5.80 24.70 19.37
N GLY A 368 -6.36 25.88 19.67
CA GLY A 368 -7.37 26.12 20.69
C GLY A 368 -7.22 27.53 21.29
N PRO A 369 -8.06 27.95 22.26
CA PRO A 369 -7.99 29.29 22.83
C PRO A 369 -6.62 29.56 23.47
N CYS A 370 -5.97 30.64 23.03
CA CYS A 370 -4.64 31.09 23.48
C CYS A 370 -4.65 31.62 24.93
N VAL A 371 -4.82 30.75 25.91
CA VAL A 371 -4.77 31.13 27.33
C VAL A 371 -3.34 31.21 27.85
N LYS A 372 -3.15 31.99 28.91
CA LYS A 372 -1.84 32.34 29.50
C LYS A 372 -1.08 31.14 30.10
N TYR A 373 -1.73 29.99 30.34
CA TYR A 373 -1.12 28.83 31.01
C TYR A 373 -1.30 27.54 30.20
N ASP A 374 -0.19 26.84 29.97
CA ASP A 374 -0.05 25.44 29.53
C ASP A 374 -0.98 24.96 28.38
N TRP A 375 -0.88 25.55 27.18
CA TRP A 375 -1.57 25.03 25.97
C TRP A 375 -0.86 23.82 25.32
N CYS A 376 0.13 23.22 25.98
CA CYS A 376 0.85 22.03 25.52
C CYS A 376 -0.07 20.88 25.11
N ALA A 377 -1.16 20.66 25.86
CA ALA A 377 -2.14 19.63 25.58
C ALA A 377 -2.94 19.91 24.31
N MET A 378 -3.34 21.17 24.09
CA MET A 378 -4.04 21.59 22.87
C MET A 378 -3.18 21.43 21.63
N PHE A 379 -1.90 21.79 21.73
CA PHE A 379 -0.93 21.57 20.67
C PHE A 379 -0.79 20.09 20.35
N ALA A 380 -0.55 19.25 21.37
CA ALA A 380 -0.38 17.82 21.18
C ALA A 380 -1.61 17.19 20.52
N THR A 381 -2.82 17.53 20.98
CA THR A 381 -4.07 17.07 20.36
C THR A 381 -4.23 17.58 18.94
N TRP A 382 -3.93 18.86 18.69
CA TRP A 382 -4.00 19.43 17.36
C TRP A 382 -3.03 18.74 16.38
N THR A 383 -1.83 18.36 16.81
CA THR A 383 -0.87 17.67 15.91
C THR A 383 -1.40 16.34 15.40
N TRP A 384 -2.16 15.60 16.23
CA TRP A 384 -2.81 14.36 15.81
C TRP A 384 -4.03 14.61 14.93
N GLU A 385 -4.83 15.63 15.24
CA GLU A 385 -5.98 16.02 14.40
C GLU A 385 -5.54 16.52 13.02
N ALA A 386 -4.50 17.34 12.97
CA ALA A 386 -3.91 17.83 11.74
C ALA A 386 -3.29 16.69 10.91
N ALA A 387 -2.88 15.61 11.56
CA ALA A 387 -2.43 14.37 10.93
C ALA A 387 -3.59 13.46 10.50
N GLY A 388 -4.85 13.89 10.62
CA GLY A 388 -6.03 13.13 10.20
C GLY A 388 -6.62 12.18 11.24
N ILE A 389 -6.06 12.11 12.46
CA ILE A 389 -6.56 11.22 13.51
C ILE A 389 -7.91 11.75 14.02
N LYS A 390 -8.95 10.92 13.91
CA LYS A 390 -10.32 11.23 14.37
C LYS A 390 -10.50 10.84 15.85
N GLY A 391 -11.38 11.56 16.56
CA GLY A 391 -11.73 11.24 17.95
C GLY A 391 -10.70 11.66 19.00
N VAL A 392 -9.75 12.52 18.61
CA VAL A 392 -8.77 13.13 19.52
C VAL A 392 -9.49 14.09 20.48
N PRO A 393 -9.14 14.12 21.78
CA PRO A 393 -9.87 14.93 22.76
C PRO A 393 -9.59 16.42 22.56
N ARG A 394 -10.60 17.21 22.18
CA ARG A 394 -10.51 18.67 22.05
C ARG A 394 -10.68 19.40 23.37
N GLY A 395 -10.07 20.59 23.47
CA GLY A 395 -10.27 21.50 24.60
C GLY A 395 -9.59 21.06 25.91
N GLN A 396 -8.61 20.17 25.84
CA GLN A 396 -7.92 19.65 27.03
C GLN A 396 -6.91 20.68 27.55
N TRP A 397 -7.16 21.17 28.77
CA TRP A 397 -6.29 22.10 29.49
C TRP A 397 -5.27 21.41 30.39
N VAL A 398 -5.47 20.13 30.65
CA VAL A 398 -4.71 19.37 31.64
C VAL A 398 -3.90 18.30 30.92
N ALA A 399 -2.59 18.48 30.80
CA ALA A 399 -1.72 17.53 30.09
C ALA A 399 -1.85 16.07 30.58
N THR A 400 -2.02 15.86 31.89
CA THR A 400 -2.17 14.52 32.49
C THR A 400 -3.49 13.84 32.13
N SER A 401 -4.50 14.60 31.65
CA SER A 401 -5.75 14.05 31.14
C SER A 401 -5.56 13.30 29.82
N LEU A 402 -4.57 13.68 29.01
CA LEU A 402 -4.23 12.93 27.79
C LEU A 402 -3.67 11.55 28.12
N GLY A 403 -2.91 11.44 29.22
CA GLY A 403 -2.50 10.15 29.78
C GLY A 403 -3.70 9.30 30.21
N THR A 404 -4.68 9.90 30.90
CA THR A 404 -5.92 9.20 31.29
C THR A 404 -6.73 8.75 30.07
N TRP A 405 -6.87 9.63 29.07
CA TRP A 405 -7.55 9.31 27.81
C TRP A 405 -6.86 8.15 27.09
N GLY A 406 -5.53 8.14 27.08
CA GLY A 406 -4.73 7.05 26.52
C GLY A 406 -4.90 5.73 27.28
N GLN A 407 -4.94 5.76 28.61
CA GLN A 407 -5.19 4.57 29.44
C GLN A 407 -6.55 3.94 29.15
N GLN A 408 -7.60 4.76 29.05
CA GLN A 408 -8.96 4.28 28.75
C GLN A 408 -9.08 3.59 27.39
N ARG A 409 -8.13 3.80 26.48
CA ARG A 409 -8.11 3.24 25.12
C ARG A 409 -6.99 2.22 24.90
N GLY A 410 -6.25 1.83 25.94
CA GLY A 410 -5.11 0.93 25.82
C GLY A 410 -3.92 1.52 25.06
N LEU A 411 -3.85 2.84 24.88
CA LEU A 411 -2.81 3.54 24.12
C LEU A 411 -1.68 4.09 25.00
N PHE A 412 -1.88 4.16 26.32
CA PHE A 412 -0.88 4.66 27.26
C PHE A 412 0.09 3.56 27.70
N LYS A 413 1.37 3.79 27.46
CA LYS A 413 2.49 2.92 27.83
C LYS A 413 3.18 3.49 29.08
N PRO A 414 2.98 2.89 30.27
CA PRO A 414 3.59 3.37 31.51
C PRO A 414 5.11 3.15 31.50
N ARG A 415 5.85 4.05 32.13
CA ARG A 415 7.30 3.95 32.30
C ARG A 415 7.64 3.27 33.64
N SER A 416 7.63 1.93 33.68
CA SER A 416 7.80 1.17 34.93
C SER A 416 9.25 1.07 35.44
N SER A 417 10.27 1.09 34.57
CA SER A 417 11.69 1.31 34.96
C SER A 417 12.57 1.45 33.72
N GLY A 418 13.05 2.66 33.42
CA GLY A 418 13.90 2.95 32.25
C GLY A 418 13.41 4.16 31.44
N VAL A 419 13.83 4.25 30.17
CA VAL A 419 13.42 5.30 29.20
C VAL A 419 11.94 5.14 28.77
N GLY A 420 11.40 3.93 28.89
CA GLY A 420 10.17 3.47 28.22
C GLY A 420 10.45 3.13 26.75
N ASN A 421 9.39 2.83 25.98
CA ASN A 421 9.47 2.60 24.53
C ASN A 421 8.82 3.76 23.77
N PRO A 422 9.42 4.97 23.78
CA PRO A 422 8.92 6.08 22.98
C PRO A 422 9.05 5.75 21.49
N ALA A 423 8.09 6.21 20.71
CA ALA A 423 8.16 6.25 19.26
C ALA A 423 7.85 7.66 18.75
N VAL A 424 8.28 7.97 17.53
CA VAL A 424 7.87 9.20 16.85
C VAL A 424 6.34 9.26 16.79
N GLY A 425 5.78 10.45 16.92
CA GLY A 425 4.34 10.71 16.97
C GLY A 425 3.70 10.47 18.34
N ASP A 426 4.36 9.80 19.29
CA ASP A 426 3.82 9.62 20.64
C ASP A 426 3.72 10.95 21.39
N TRP A 427 2.77 11.03 22.33
CA TRP A 427 2.76 12.07 23.35
C TRP A 427 3.54 11.63 24.58
N ALA A 428 4.61 12.34 24.92
CA ALA A 428 5.33 12.17 26.18
C ALA A 428 4.60 12.91 27.30
N VAL A 429 4.03 12.18 28.26
CA VAL A 429 3.19 12.76 29.33
C VAL A 429 4.00 12.93 30.61
N TYR A 430 4.09 14.15 31.13
CA TYR A 430 4.75 14.50 32.38
C TYR A 430 3.75 14.52 33.54
N GLY A 431 4.00 13.67 34.55
CA GLY A 431 3.10 13.42 35.66
C GLY A 431 2.15 12.25 35.40
N ALA A 432 1.75 11.55 36.46
CA ALA A 432 0.89 10.37 36.33
C ALA A 432 -0.48 10.73 35.71
N PRO A 433 -1.06 9.86 34.87
CA PRO A 433 -2.43 9.99 34.40
C PRO A 433 -3.39 10.31 35.55
N GLY A 434 -4.27 11.30 35.36
CA GLY A 434 -5.26 11.70 36.37
C GLY A 434 -4.70 12.48 37.56
N SER A 435 -3.39 12.78 37.61
CA SER A 435 -2.80 13.52 38.74
C SER A 435 -3.15 15.02 38.80
N GLY A 436 -4.05 15.50 37.94
CA GLY A 436 -4.54 16.88 37.94
C GLY A 436 -3.60 17.88 37.23
N THR A 437 -3.80 19.16 37.54
CA THR A 437 -3.13 20.31 36.90
C THR A 437 -1.62 20.38 37.16
N GLY A 438 -0.88 21.04 36.26
CA GLY A 438 0.55 21.30 36.43
C GLY A 438 1.49 20.17 36.01
N GLY A 439 1.00 19.22 35.20
CA GLY A 439 1.85 18.37 34.35
C GLY A 439 2.20 19.06 33.03
N HIS A 440 2.78 18.31 32.09
CA HIS A 440 3.14 18.80 30.74
C HIS A 440 3.00 17.67 29.72
N VAL A 441 2.93 18.01 28.43
CA VAL A 441 2.94 17.02 27.35
C VAL A 441 3.73 17.54 26.16
N SER A 442 4.50 16.65 25.53
CA SER A 442 5.32 16.96 24.36
C SER A 442 5.05 15.93 23.27
N VAL A 443 5.17 16.35 22.01
CA VAL A 443 5.09 15.45 20.85
C VAL A 443 6.49 14.92 20.56
N VAL A 444 6.68 13.60 20.56
CA VAL A 444 7.95 12.97 20.23
C VAL A 444 8.17 13.04 18.72
N VAL A 445 9.25 13.69 18.29
CA VAL A 445 9.58 13.84 16.86
C VAL A 445 10.80 13.02 16.45
N ALA A 446 11.66 12.60 17.38
CA ALA A 446 12.74 11.65 17.11
C ALA A 446 13.08 10.81 18.36
N VAL A 447 13.53 9.57 18.12
CA VAL A 447 14.14 8.69 19.13
C VAL A 447 15.59 8.47 18.70
N ASN A 448 16.53 8.94 19.50
CA ASN A 448 17.94 8.98 19.11
C ASN A 448 18.67 7.73 19.62
N GLY A 449 19.66 7.23 18.85
CA GLY A 449 20.41 6.01 19.18
C GLY A 449 21.19 6.04 20.50
N ASN A 450 21.33 7.21 21.14
CA ASN A 450 21.94 7.38 22.46
C ASN A 450 20.94 7.34 23.62
N GLY A 451 19.68 6.96 23.37
CA GLY A 451 18.62 6.86 24.38
C GLY A 451 17.96 8.20 24.76
N THR A 452 18.30 9.29 24.07
CA THR A 452 17.56 10.56 24.17
C THR A 452 16.39 10.61 23.19
N ILE A 453 15.43 11.50 23.44
CA ILE A 453 14.35 11.79 22.49
C ILE A 453 14.37 13.27 22.11
N THR A 454 13.96 13.58 20.89
CA THR A 454 13.69 14.95 20.47
C THR A 454 12.19 15.16 20.49
N THR A 455 11.74 16.21 21.18
CA THR A 455 10.34 16.57 21.34
C THR A 455 10.06 17.95 20.80
N VAL A 456 8.82 18.16 20.36
CA VAL A 456 8.25 19.49 20.16
C VAL A 456 7.24 19.75 21.25
N ASP A 457 7.41 20.86 21.94
CA ASP A 457 6.60 21.27 23.06
C ASP A 457 5.70 22.44 22.68
N GLY A 458 4.40 22.32 22.96
CA GLY A 458 3.53 23.49 22.99
C GLY A 458 3.82 24.32 24.24
N ASN A 459 4.31 25.55 24.06
CA ASN A 459 4.70 26.52 25.09
C ASN A 459 5.40 25.94 26.33
N SER A 460 6.73 25.86 26.25
CA SER A 460 7.58 25.52 27.40
C SER A 460 8.18 26.72 28.11
N THR A 461 8.75 27.64 27.34
CA THR A 461 9.58 28.77 27.79
C THR A 461 9.44 29.87 26.75
N GLY A 462 9.00 31.06 27.16
CA GLY A 462 8.85 32.21 26.25
C GLY A 462 7.57 32.24 25.41
N GLU A 463 6.54 31.45 25.77
CA GLU A 463 5.22 31.45 25.10
C GLU A 463 5.24 31.04 23.61
N ARG A 464 6.11 30.09 23.24
CA ARG A 464 6.27 29.60 21.85
C ARG A 464 6.46 28.07 21.75
N VAL A 465 6.11 27.50 20.61
CA VAL A 465 6.44 26.11 20.25
C VAL A 465 7.95 25.96 20.19
N THR A 466 8.51 24.98 20.89
CA THR A 466 9.96 24.80 20.99
C THR A 466 10.36 23.36 20.71
N LEU A 467 11.41 23.18 19.92
CA LEU A 467 12.07 21.90 19.68
C LEU A 467 13.15 21.68 20.74
N ARG A 468 13.17 20.52 21.38
CA ARG A 468 14.16 20.19 22.42
C ARG A 468 14.60 18.73 22.34
N THR A 469 15.88 18.48 22.54
CA THR A 469 16.40 17.12 22.78
C THR A 469 16.55 16.93 24.28
N ILE A 470 15.93 15.88 24.81
CA ILE A 470 15.84 15.61 26.23
C ILE A 470 16.27 14.18 26.54
N ASN A 471 16.81 13.98 27.75
CA ASN A 471 16.94 12.64 28.29
C ASN A 471 15.60 12.26 28.95
N PRO A 472 14.82 11.34 28.36
CA PRO A 472 13.50 10.98 28.89
C PRO A 472 13.59 10.37 30.29
N ALA A 473 14.73 9.79 30.70
CA ALA A 473 14.94 9.24 32.02
C ALA A 473 14.85 10.31 33.12
N THR A 474 15.38 11.51 32.85
CA THR A 474 15.60 12.59 33.84
C THR A 474 14.82 13.87 33.55
N ALA A 475 14.24 14.02 32.36
CA ALA A 475 13.52 15.22 31.94
C ALA A 475 12.32 15.51 32.84
N ARG A 476 12.19 16.78 33.25
CA ARG A 476 11.08 17.29 34.04
C ARG A 476 10.46 18.51 33.38
N ALA A 477 9.14 18.65 33.48
CA ALA A 477 8.40 19.77 32.92
C ALA A 477 7.08 20.02 33.67
N GLY A 478 6.39 21.10 33.27
CA GLY A 478 5.16 21.58 33.91
C GLY A 478 5.42 22.35 35.20
N SER A 479 4.41 23.07 35.68
CA SER A 479 4.51 23.89 36.90
C SER A 479 4.82 23.08 38.17
N ARG A 480 4.53 21.77 38.17
CA ARG A 480 4.92 20.85 39.27
C ARG A 480 6.29 20.20 39.10
N ASN A 481 7.02 20.49 38.01
CA ASN A 481 8.36 19.96 37.74
C ASN A 481 8.44 18.42 37.86
N VAL A 482 7.51 17.74 37.20
CA VAL A 482 7.32 16.27 37.29
C VAL A 482 8.02 15.54 36.16
N LEU A 483 8.38 14.27 36.38
CA LEU A 483 8.99 13.39 35.36
C LEU A 483 7.95 12.91 34.34
N ILE A 484 8.44 12.43 33.19
CA ILE A 484 7.65 11.65 32.23
C ILE A 484 7.14 10.38 32.91
N SER A 485 5.83 10.18 32.91
CA SER A 485 5.15 9.00 33.48
C SER A 485 4.92 7.89 32.45
N GLY A 486 4.88 8.24 31.16
CA GLY A 486 4.65 7.31 30.06
C GLY A 486 4.37 8.03 28.75
N TYR A 487 4.02 7.24 27.74
CA TYR A 487 3.78 7.72 26.37
C TYR A 487 2.39 7.31 25.91
N VAL A 488 1.66 8.18 25.22
CA VAL A 488 0.41 7.82 24.53
C VAL A 488 0.72 7.66 23.05
N SER A 489 0.45 6.49 22.48
CA SER A 489 0.67 6.26 21.04
C SER A 489 -0.54 6.67 20.20
N PRO A 490 -0.32 7.18 18.96
CA PRO A 490 -1.42 7.53 18.08
C PRO A 490 -2.21 6.26 17.69
N PRO A 491 -3.55 6.31 17.66
CA PRO A 491 -4.36 5.24 17.09
C PRO A 491 -3.99 5.02 15.62
N GLY A 492 -3.80 3.76 15.21
CA GLY A 492 -3.44 3.42 13.82
C GLY A 492 -1.95 3.58 13.47
N ALA A 493 -1.09 3.87 14.45
CA ALA A 493 0.35 4.09 14.27
C ALA A 493 1.23 2.96 14.81
#